data_AF-A0A962BV87-F1
#
_entry.id   AF-A0A962BV87-F1
#
_cell.length_a   1.000
_cell.length_b   1.000
_cell.length_c   1.000
_cell.angle_alpha   90.00
_cell.angle_beta   90.00
_cell.angle_gamma   90.00
#
_symmetry.space_group_name_H-M   'P 1'
#
loop_
_entity.id
_entity.type
_entity.pdbx_description
1 polymer ?
#
loop_
_entity_poly.entity_id
_entity_poly.type
_entity_poly.pdbx_seq_one_letter_code
_entity_poly.pdbx_strand_id
1 'polypeptide(L)'
;MKSFFPLLLLLLLSACATTRPANDIACNAPVNIPEGDLLLFGEMHGSVETPELVGRVACEQAKHGPAALGLEVPTEEQAAIDRYMDSDGSDEARGQLLAGRFWQKGRDGRSSAAMSGLLEQVRLWRLNGLPLSVFAFDSDNGGGRDKALAASIRNFRTQHPDLPIIALMGNIHASGEPFEFSDRTVVTSGTLLQDMNPVSILVRYPAGTVWACMGGSCEIHEIRRSSGSPVSPGFSEGSPRGGYAISFMLPSITASPPAVDQQ
;
A
#
# COMPACT_ATOMS: atom_id res chain seq x y z
N MET A 1 60.40 -13.21 -44.94
CA MET A 1 59.01 -12.71 -44.88
C MET A 1 58.59 -12.69 -43.42
N LYS A 2 58.53 -11.51 -42.79
CA LYS A 2 58.14 -11.34 -41.37
C LYS A 2 56.68 -10.87 -41.35
N SER A 3 55.79 -11.67 -40.79
CA SER A 3 54.36 -11.34 -40.65
C SER A 3 54.14 -10.59 -39.33
N PHE A 4 53.62 -9.37 -39.41
CA PHE A 4 53.18 -8.56 -38.27
C PHE A 4 51.67 -8.73 -38.11
N PHE A 5 51.22 -9.24 -36.97
CA PHE A 5 49.80 -9.26 -36.57
C PHE A 5 49.56 -8.05 -35.65
N PRO A 6 48.62 -7.14 -35.94
CA PRO A 6 48.30 -6.05 -35.03
C PRO A 6 47.34 -6.58 -33.94
N LEU A 7 47.75 -6.40 -32.68
CA LEU A 7 46.94 -6.69 -31.51
C LEU A 7 45.90 -5.57 -31.34
N LEU A 8 44.63 -5.86 -31.63
CA LEU A 8 43.53 -4.93 -31.44
C LEU A 8 43.13 -4.92 -29.96
N LEU A 9 43.46 -3.84 -29.25
CA LEU A 9 43.12 -3.64 -27.84
C LEU A 9 41.66 -3.16 -27.74
N LEU A 10 40.73 -4.05 -27.36
CA LEU A 10 39.35 -3.66 -27.04
C LEU A 10 39.33 -2.95 -25.68
N LEU A 11 39.08 -1.64 -25.70
CA LEU A 11 38.75 -0.84 -24.52
C LEU A 11 37.30 -1.14 -24.09
N LEU A 12 37.13 -1.91 -23.02
CA LEU A 12 35.84 -2.07 -22.33
C LEU A 12 35.53 -0.77 -21.57
N LEU A 13 34.63 0.05 -22.11
CA LEU A 13 34.01 1.15 -21.39
C LEU A 13 33.02 0.56 -20.37
N SER A 14 33.48 0.37 -19.13
CA SER A 14 32.55 0.16 -18.00
C SER A 14 31.77 1.44 -17.78
N ALA A 15 30.52 1.47 -18.23
CA ALA A 15 29.57 2.47 -17.78
C ALA A 15 29.30 2.22 -16.29
N CYS A 16 29.91 3.01 -15.41
CA CYS A 16 29.45 3.11 -14.04
C CYS A 16 28.04 3.69 -14.06
N ALA A 17 27.02 2.84 -13.94
CA ALA A 17 25.70 3.29 -13.56
C ALA A 17 25.83 3.95 -12.18
N THR A 18 25.79 5.28 -12.14
CA THR A 18 25.73 6.03 -10.88
C THR A 18 24.39 5.73 -10.24
N THR A 19 24.35 4.77 -9.32
CA THR A 19 23.22 4.57 -8.44
C THR A 19 23.07 5.83 -7.59
N ARG A 20 21.97 6.57 -7.78
CA ARG A 20 21.64 7.65 -6.85
C ARG A 20 21.47 7.04 -5.45
N PRO A 21 22.05 7.64 -4.40
CA PRO A 21 21.78 7.16 -3.06
C PRO A 21 20.28 7.30 -2.78
N ALA A 22 19.68 6.28 -2.14
CA ALA A 22 18.26 6.27 -1.80
C ALA A 22 17.81 7.52 -1.01
N ASN A 23 18.76 8.21 -0.34
CA ASN A 23 18.54 9.46 0.38
C ASN A 23 18.09 10.64 -0.49
N ASP A 24 18.30 10.61 -1.81
CA ASP A 24 17.87 11.69 -2.72
C ASP A 24 16.40 11.57 -3.15
N ILE A 25 15.71 10.49 -2.77
CA ILE A 25 14.29 10.27 -3.09
C ILE A 25 13.41 11.11 -2.17
N ALA A 26 12.71 12.07 -2.76
CA ALA A 26 11.73 12.90 -2.05
C ALA A 26 10.42 12.14 -1.82
N CYS A 27 10.30 11.49 -0.65
CA CYS A 27 9.09 10.76 -0.27
C CYS A 27 7.92 11.68 0.11
N ASN A 28 8.17 12.94 0.49
CA ASN A 28 7.17 13.90 0.94
C ASN A 28 6.27 13.35 2.07
N ALA A 29 6.81 12.47 2.91
CA ALA A 29 6.05 11.82 3.96
C ALA A 29 5.64 12.81 5.06
N PRO A 30 4.50 12.56 5.74
CA PRO A 30 4.17 13.30 6.94
C PRO A 30 5.26 13.17 8.01
N VAL A 31 5.40 14.20 8.84
CA VAL A 31 6.23 14.16 10.05
C VAL A 31 5.56 13.31 11.12
N ASN A 32 6.35 12.83 12.10
CA ASN A 32 5.88 12.05 13.25
C ASN A 32 5.19 10.72 12.84
N ILE A 33 5.75 10.00 11.87
CA ILE A 33 5.35 8.62 11.57
C ILE A 33 5.53 7.79 12.85
N PRO A 34 4.52 7.02 13.28
CA PRO A 34 4.66 6.15 14.45
C PRO A 34 5.80 5.16 14.31
N GLU A 35 6.53 4.93 15.40
CA GLU A 35 7.55 3.90 15.49
C GLU A 35 6.91 2.51 15.53
N GLY A 36 7.53 1.53 14.86
CA GLY A 36 7.11 0.13 14.87
C GLY A 36 7.35 -0.59 13.55
N ASP A 37 7.53 -1.91 13.61
CA ASP A 37 7.85 -2.74 12.44
C ASP A 37 6.60 -3.25 11.72
N LEU A 38 5.40 -2.99 12.24
CA LEU A 38 4.13 -3.34 11.62
C LEU A 38 3.13 -2.19 11.80
N LEU A 39 2.96 -1.39 10.75
CA LEU A 39 2.00 -0.29 10.71
C LEU A 39 0.76 -0.75 9.92
N LEU A 40 -0.41 -0.73 10.56
CA LEU A 40 -1.68 -1.10 9.95
C LEU A 40 -2.52 0.16 9.70
N PHE A 41 -2.55 0.64 8.47
CA PHE A 41 -3.38 1.77 8.06
C PHE A 41 -4.78 1.28 7.72
N GLY A 42 -5.73 1.62 8.59
CA GLY A 42 -7.16 1.44 8.35
C GLY A 42 -7.72 2.61 7.56
N GLU A 43 -8.39 2.33 6.44
CA GLU A 43 -9.01 3.36 5.60
C GLU A 43 -10.48 3.12 5.24
N MET A 44 -11.09 4.13 4.63
CA MET A 44 -12.27 3.98 3.77
C MET A 44 -11.79 3.88 2.32
N HIS A 45 -12.10 2.75 1.68
CA HIS A 45 -11.64 2.48 0.31
C HIS A 45 -12.10 3.51 -0.71
N GLY A 46 -11.33 3.60 -1.80
CA GLY A 46 -11.65 4.38 -2.98
C GLY A 46 -11.42 5.88 -2.85
N SER A 47 -10.49 6.27 -1.99
CA SER A 47 -9.92 7.61 -1.94
C SER A 47 -8.65 7.73 -2.78
N VAL A 48 -8.30 8.95 -3.21
CA VAL A 48 -6.99 9.24 -3.82
C VAL A 48 -5.90 9.35 -2.74
N GLU A 49 -6.24 10.01 -1.64
CA GLU A 49 -5.26 10.49 -0.66
C GLU A 49 -4.71 9.40 0.24
N THR A 50 -5.47 8.34 0.55
CA THR A 50 -4.98 7.30 1.46
C THR A 50 -3.90 6.41 0.81
N PRO A 51 -4.07 5.90 -0.43
CA PRO A 51 -2.97 5.21 -1.11
C PRO A 51 -1.71 6.08 -1.22
N GLU A 52 -1.87 7.37 -1.50
CA GLU A 52 -0.74 8.33 -1.54
C GLU A 52 -0.06 8.46 -0.17
N LEU A 53 -0.82 8.67 0.90
CA LEU A 53 -0.30 8.73 2.27
C LEU A 53 0.54 7.49 2.60
N VAL A 54 -0.01 6.30 2.40
CA VAL A 54 0.66 5.06 2.77
C VAL A 54 1.91 4.82 1.91
N GLY A 55 1.86 5.14 0.62
CA GLY A 55 3.02 5.09 -0.26
C GLY A 55 4.16 5.99 0.23
N ARG A 56 3.84 7.23 0.64
CA ARG A 56 4.85 8.17 1.17
C ARG A 56 5.46 7.69 2.49
N VAL A 57 4.65 7.09 3.38
CA VAL A 57 5.15 6.48 4.62
C VAL A 57 6.07 5.30 4.33
N ALA A 58 5.67 4.40 3.43
CA ALA A 58 6.49 3.25 3.04
C ALA A 58 7.79 3.69 2.35
N CYS A 59 7.74 4.75 1.55
CA CYS A 59 8.92 5.36 0.94
C CYS A 59 9.90 5.89 2.01
N GLU A 60 9.39 6.62 3.01
CA GLU A 60 10.24 7.18 4.06
C GLU A 60 10.88 6.08 4.93
N GLN A 61 10.14 5.00 5.20
CA GLN A 61 10.71 3.85 5.89
C GLN A 61 11.80 3.18 5.05
N ALA A 62 11.58 3.05 3.74
CA ALA A 62 12.56 2.45 2.83
C ALA A 62 13.86 3.26 2.66
N LYS A 63 13.89 4.53 3.07
CA LYS A 63 15.13 5.33 3.12
C LYS A 63 16.08 4.89 4.24
N HIS A 64 15.55 4.25 5.28
CA HIS A 64 16.33 3.81 6.45
C HIS A 64 16.78 2.34 6.35
N GLY A 65 16.32 1.61 5.33
CA GLY A 65 16.63 0.21 5.10
C GLY A 65 15.54 -0.45 4.27
N PRO A 66 15.65 -1.75 3.95
CA PRO A 66 14.59 -2.47 3.25
C PRO A 66 13.25 -2.38 4.01
N ALA A 67 12.15 -2.17 3.29
CA ALA A 67 10.79 -2.13 3.85
C ALA A 67 9.79 -2.79 2.89
N ALA A 68 8.60 -3.14 3.38
CA ALA A 68 7.52 -3.71 2.59
C ALA A 68 6.22 -2.91 2.69
N LEU A 69 5.62 -2.67 1.54
CA LEU A 69 4.26 -2.18 1.39
C LEU A 69 3.30 -3.36 1.20
N GLY A 70 2.44 -3.60 2.19
CA GLY A 70 1.35 -4.55 2.08
C GLY A 70 0.09 -3.88 1.54
N LEU A 71 -0.60 -4.50 0.59
CA LEU A 71 -1.87 -4.03 0.06
C LEU A 71 -2.97 -5.08 0.21
N GLU A 72 -4.17 -4.66 0.63
CA GLU A 72 -5.40 -5.47 0.62
C GLU A 72 -5.91 -5.71 -0.82
N VAL A 73 -5.06 -6.35 -1.61
CA VAL A 73 -5.27 -6.81 -2.98
C VAL A 73 -5.23 -8.35 -2.95
N PRO A 74 -6.02 -9.05 -3.79
CA PRO A 74 -6.01 -10.49 -3.84
C PRO A 74 -4.61 -11.07 -4.11
N THR A 75 -4.20 -12.09 -3.35
CA THR A 75 -2.90 -12.75 -3.49
C THR A 75 -2.66 -13.33 -4.88
N GLU A 76 -3.72 -13.63 -5.62
CA GLU A 76 -3.70 -14.06 -7.03
C GLU A 76 -3.09 -13.01 -7.97
N GLU A 77 -3.13 -11.73 -7.57
CA GLU A 77 -2.56 -10.62 -8.35
C GLU A 77 -1.06 -10.44 -8.10
N GLN A 78 -0.46 -11.14 -7.12
CA GLN A 78 0.95 -10.97 -6.74
C GLN A 78 1.90 -11.14 -7.93
N ALA A 79 1.71 -12.18 -8.73
CA ALA A 79 2.58 -12.44 -9.88
C ALA A 79 2.49 -11.34 -10.95
N ALA A 80 1.35 -10.66 -11.07
CA ALA A 80 1.20 -9.52 -11.98
C ALA A 80 1.85 -8.26 -11.41
N ILE A 81 1.72 -8.05 -10.09
CA ILE A 81 2.40 -6.97 -9.35
C ILE A 81 3.92 -7.11 -9.50
N ASP A 82 4.48 -8.30 -9.23
CA ASP A 82 5.92 -8.55 -9.32
C ASP A 82 6.45 -8.27 -10.73
N ARG A 83 5.77 -8.78 -11.77
CA ARG A 83 6.12 -8.49 -13.17
C ARG A 83 6.08 -6.99 -13.47
N TYR A 84 5.11 -6.26 -12.94
CA TYR A 84 5.00 -4.83 -13.16
C TYR A 84 6.13 -4.06 -12.46
N MET A 85 6.51 -4.46 -11.24
CA MET A 85 7.64 -3.87 -10.50
C MET A 85 8.97 -3.98 -11.24
N ASP A 86 9.14 -5.02 -12.07
CA ASP A 86 10.34 -5.27 -12.88
C ASP A 86 10.22 -4.76 -14.33
N SER A 87 9.08 -4.15 -14.69
CA SER A 87 8.79 -3.69 -16.06
C SER A 87 9.25 -2.26 -16.33
N ASP A 88 9.17 -1.86 -17.61
CA ASP A 88 9.41 -0.49 -18.05
C ASP A 88 8.26 0.48 -17.68
N GLY A 89 7.11 -0.04 -17.21
CA GLY A 89 5.92 0.74 -16.90
C GLY A 89 5.17 1.24 -18.13
N SER A 90 5.42 0.65 -19.30
CA SER A 90 4.67 0.94 -20.53
C SER A 90 3.17 0.67 -20.38
N ASP A 91 2.37 1.22 -21.29
CA ASP A 91 0.93 0.95 -21.35
C ASP A 91 0.62 -0.55 -21.48
N GLU A 92 1.49 -1.30 -22.18
CA GLU A 92 1.38 -2.77 -22.26
C GLU A 92 1.62 -3.43 -20.90
N ALA A 93 2.70 -3.04 -20.19
CA ALA A 93 2.98 -3.56 -18.86
C ALA A 93 1.86 -3.21 -17.86
N ARG A 94 1.32 -1.99 -17.95
CA ARG A 94 0.16 -1.55 -17.16
C ARG A 94 -1.09 -2.34 -17.51
N GLY A 95 -1.33 -2.61 -18.79
CA GLY A 95 -2.42 -3.47 -19.25
C GLY A 95 -2.33 -4.88 -18.66
N GLN A 96 -1.12 -5.46 -18.60
CA GLN A 96 -0.88 -6.76 -17.99
C GLN A 96 -1.07 -6.76 -16.48
N LEU A 97 -0.67 -5.69 -15.78
CA LEU A 97 -0.95 -5.51 -14.34
C LEU A 97 -2.46 -5.54 -14.08
N LEU A 98 -3.24 -4.84 -14.91
CA LEU A 98 -4.68 -4.66 -14.72
C LEU A 98 -5.52 -5.77 -15.36
N ALA A 99 -4.92 -6.81 -15.94
CA ALA A 99 -5.65 -7.88 -16.63
C ALA A 99 -6.42 -8.81 -15.68
N GLY A 100 -6.02 -8.88 -14.40
CA GLY A 100 -6.59 -9.76 -13.40
C GLY A 100 -8.06 -9.48 -13.08
N ARG A 101 -8.77 -10.50 -12.59
CA ARG A 101 -10.21 -10.40 -12.26
C ARG A 101 -10.47 -9.31 -11.23
N PHE A 102 -9.56 -9.13 -10.26
CA PHE A 102 -9.66 -8.08 -9.26
C PHE A 102 -9.81 -6.70 -9.89
N TRP A 103 -8.94 -6.36 -10.83
CA TRP A 103 -8.94 -5.07 -11.52
C TRP A 103 -10.13 -4.92 -12.48
N GLN A 104 -10.43 -5.97 -13.23
CA GLN A 104 -11.48 -5.93 -14.26
C GLN A 104 -12.91 -5.89 -13.68
N LYS A 105 -13.13 -6.59 -12.55
CA LYS A 105 -14.46 -6.78 -11.96
C LYS A 105 -14.63 -6.12 -10.59
N GLY A 106 -13.55 -5.86 -9.86
CA GLY A 106 -13.60 -5.15 -8.59
C GLY A 106 -14.05 -3.70 -8.80
N ARG A 107 -14.97 -3.24 -7.95
CA ARG A 107 -15.54 -1.88 -8.01
C ARG A 107 -15.69 -1.25 -6.61
N ASP A 108 -15.17 -1.89 -5.57
CA ASP A 108 -15.36 -1.50 -4.17
C ASP A 108 -14.34 -0.46 -3.66
N GLY A 109 -13.55 0.13 -4.57
CA GLY A 109 -12.53 1.13 -4.26
C GLY A 109 -11.11 0.56 -4.10
N ARG A 110 -10.96 -0.76 -3.92
CA ARG A 110 -9.62 -1.40 -3.80
C ARG A 110 -8.91 -1.55 -5.15
N SER A 111 -9.67 -1.67 -6.23
CA SER A 111 -9.17 -1.70 -7.63
C SER A 111 -9.09 -0.31 -8.27
N SER A 112 -8.88 0.75 -7.47
CA SER A 112 -8.94 2.15 -7.92
C SER A 112 -7.71 2.60 -8.72
N ALA A 113 -7.88 3.69 -9.47
CA ALA A 113 -6.80 4.37 -10.19
C ALA A 113 -5.68 4.82 -9.23
N ALA A 114 -6.01 5.24 -8.02
CA ALA A 114 -5.03 5.62 -7.00
C ALA A 114 -4.19 4.42 -6.53
N MET A 115 -4.77 3.22 -6.41
CA MET A 115 -4.03 2.00 -6.10
C MET A 115 -3.09 1.58 -7.24
N SER A 116 -3.54 1.69 -8.50
CA SER A 116 -2.67 1.50 -9.67
C SER A 116 -1.54 2.55 -9.73
N GLY A 117 -1.85 3.81 -9.42
CA GLY A 117 -0.86 4.89 -9.34
C GLY A 117 0.15 4.69 -8.21
N LEU A 118 -0.27 4.15 -7.07
CA LEU A 118 0.62 3.77 -5.98
C LEU A 118 1.63 2.70 -6.42
N LEU A 119 1.18 1.66 -7.14
CA LEU A 119 2.07 0.64 -7.70
C LEU A 119 3.07 1.25 -8.69
N GLU A 120 2.65 2.17 -9.55
CA GLU A 120 3.55 2.90 -10.45
C GLU A 120 4.57 3.73 -9.69
N GLN A 121 4.14 4.46 -8.67
CA GLN A 121 5.03 5.29 -7.88
C GLN A 121 6.09 4.46 -7.14
N VAL A 122 5.71 3.28 -6.62
CA VAL A 122 6.65 2.35 -5.98
C VAL A 122 7.62 1.76 -7.00
N ARG A 123 7.17 1.39 -8.20
CA ARG A 123 8.05 0.95 -9.30
C ARG A 123 9.10 2.01 -9.62
N LEU A 124 8.68 3.26 -9.77
CA LEU A 124 9.60 4.38 -10.03
C LEU A 124 10.62 4.56 -8.90
N TRP A 125 10.20 4.45 -7.63
CA TRP A 125 11.13 4.52 -6.49
C TRP A 125 12.12 3.35 -6.47
N ARG A 126 11.68 2.12 -6.75
CA ARG A 126 12.54 0.94 -6.87
C ARG A 126 13.58 1.09 -7.97
N LEU A 127 13.18 1.60 -9.14
CA LEU A 127 14.11 1.91 -10.24
C LEU A 127 15.17 2.96 -9.85
N ASN A 128 14.85 3.85 -8.91
CA ASN A 128 15.79 4.82 -8.36
C ASN A 128 16.56 4.28 -7.14
N GLY A 129 16.51 2.97 -6.88
CA GLY A 129 17.31 2.30 -5.85
C GLY A 129 16.66 2.22 -4.46
N LEU A 130 15.38 2.59 -4.31
CA LEU A 130 14.69 2.45 -3.04
C LEU A 130 14.41 0.96 -2.74
N PRO A 131 14.83 0.40 -1.60
CA PRO A 131 14.65 -1.01 -1.26
C PRO A 131 13.23 -1.29 -0.71
N LEU A 132 12.19 -0.90 -1.46
CA LEU A 132 10.79 -1.05 -1.09
C LEU A 132 10.16 -2.21 -1.86
N SER A 133 9.71 -3.28 -1.18
CA SER A 133 8.94 -4.37 -1.79
C SER A 133 7.43 -4.14 -1.66
N VAL A 134 6.65 -4.83 -2.50
CA VAL A 134 5.18 -4.80 -2.45
C VAL A 134 4.65 -6.22 -2.31
N PHE A 135 3.66 -6.44 -1.44
CA PHE A 135 2.96 -7.71 -1.36
C PHE A 135 1.45 -7.52 -1.21
N ALA A 136 0.69 -8.38 -1.89
CA ALA A 136 -0.75 -8.55 -1.78
C ALA A 136 -1.06 -9.52 -0.62
N PHE A 137 -2.07 -9.23 0.19
CA PHE A 137 -2.40 -10.06 1.35
C PHE A 137 -3.88 -10.43 1.50
N ASP A 138 -4.76 -10.03 0.60
CA ASP A 138 -6.15 -10.49 0.61
C ASP A 138 -6.23 -11.90 0.03
N SER A 139 -6.60 -12.89 0.83
CA SER A 139 -6.72 -14.28 0.37
C SER A 139 -8.08 -14.84 0.72
N ASP A 140 -8.63 -15.69 -0.14
CA ASP A 140 -9.84 -16.46 0.16
C ASP A 140 -9.45 -17.87 0.60
N ASN A 141 -9.14 -18.03 1.89
CA ASN A 141 -8.74 -19.32 2.46
C ASN A 141 -9.88 -20.05 3.21
N GLY A 142 -11.13 -19.58 3.07
CA GLY A 142 -12.31 -20.20 3.70
C GLY A 142 -12.40 -20.10 5.23
N GLY A 143 -11.41 -19.51 5.92
CA GLY A 143 -11.39 -19.37 7.38
C GLY A 143 -12.11 -18.13 7.93
N GLY A 144 -12.57 -17.24 7.05
CA GLY A 144 -13.07 -15.91 7.35
C GLY A 144 -12.04 -14.83 7.02
N ARG A 145 -12.49 -13.74 6.39
CA ARG A 145 -11.63 -12.74 5.75
C ARG A 145 -10.52 -12.18 6.66
N ASP A 146 -10.86 -11.74 7.87
CA ASP A 146 -9.86 -11.21 8.82
C ASP A 146 -8.78 -12.21 9.23
N LYS A 147 -9.12 -13.49 9.38
CA LYS A 147 -8.13 -14.54 9.65
C LYS A 147 -7.22 -14.76 8.45
N ALA A 148 -7.77 -14.65 7.24
CA ALA A 148 -7.01 -14.77 6.00
C ALA A 148 -6.01 -13.61 5.83
N LEU A 149 -6.45 -12.38 6.07
CA LEU A 149 -5.58 -11.19 6.05
C LEU A 149 -4.43 -11.33 7.07
N ALA A 150 -4.75 -11.69 8.32
CA ALA A 150 -3.75 -11.89 9.36
C ALA A 150 -2.76 -13.02 9.01
N ALA A 151 -3.26 -14.14 8.47
CA ALA A 151 -2.42 -15.26 8.06
C ALA A 151 -1.46 -14.88 6.93
N SER A 152 -1.92 -14.12 5.93
CA SER A 152 -1.06 -13.63 4.84
C SER A 152 0.07 -12.72 5.36
N ILE A 153 -0.25 -11.77 6.25
CA ILE A 153 0.76 -10.88 6.87
C ILE A 153 1.76 -11.68 7.71
N ARG A 154 1.29 -12.68 8.48
CA ARG A 154 2.17 -13.58 9.23
C ARG A 154 3.09 -14.38 8.34
N ASN A 155 2.57 -14.95 7.26
CA ASN A 155 3.35 -15.72 6.30
C ASN A 155 4.45 -14.83 5.67
N PHE A 156 4.11 -13.59 5.32
CA PHE A 156 5.10 -12.62 4.83
C PHE A 156 6.17 -12.33 5.91
N ARG A 157 5.78 -12.05 7.16
CA ARG A 157 6.72 -11.84 8.27
C ARG A 157 7.63 -13.05 8.51
N THR A 158 7.12 -14.28 8.41
CA THR A 158 7.95 -15.49 8.57
C THR A 158 9.06 -15.57 7.51
N GLN A 159 8.77 -15.13 6.29
CA GLN A 159 9.75 -15.09 5.20
C GLN A 159 10.68 -13.86 5.30
N HIS A 160 10.23 -12.82 6.00
CA HIS A 160 10.94 -11.54 6.17
C HIS A 160 10.93 -11.07 7.64
N PRO A 161 11.64 -11.76 8.55
CA PRO A 161 11.51 -11.54 10.00
C PRO A 161 11.74 -10.09 10.46
N ASP A 162 12.70 -9.40 9.85
CA ASP A 162 13.17 -8.07 10.29
C ASP A 162 12.68 -6.92 9.40
N LEU A 163 11.81 -7.18 8.42
CA LEU A 163 11.40 -6.18 7.45
C LEU A 163 10.24 -5.34 8.00
N PRO A 164 10.34 -4.00 8.12
CA PRO A 164 9.20 -3.17 8.47
C PRO A 164 8.08 -3.33 7.44
N ILE A 165 6.85 -3.53 7.92
CA ILE A 165 5.65 -3.73 7.10
C ILE A 165 4.73 -2.52 7.29
N ILE A 166 4.38 -1.88 6.19
CA ILE A 166 3.42 -0.80 6.11
C ILE A 166 2.23 -1.34 5.31
N ALA A 167 1.12 -1.68 5.98
CA ALA A 167 -0.02 -2.35 5.36
C ALA A 167 -1.23 -1.42 5.24
N LEU A 168 -1.82 -1.34 4.05
CA LEU A 168 -3.08 -0.62 3.79
C LEU A 168 -4.25 -1.61 3.71
N MET A 169 -5.27 -1.39 4.54
CA MET A 169 -6.49 -2.20 4.58
C MET A 169 -7.71 -1.39 5.05
N GLY A 170 -8.89 -1.98 4.97
CA GLY A 170 -10.12 -1.37 5.48
C GLY A 170 -10.10 -1.13 6.99
N ASN A 171 -10.78 -0.05 7.43
CA ASN A 171 -10.93 0.36 8.84
C ASN A 171 -11.42 -0.71 9.82
N ILE A 172 -12.11 -1.75 9.37
CA ILE A 172 -12.51 -2.84 10.28
C ILE A 172 -11.33 -3.79 10.46
N HIS A 173 -10.65 -4.15 9.37
CA HIS A 173 -9.54 -5.09 9.36
C HIS A 173 -8.33 -4.58 10.16
N ALA A 174 -8.01 -3.30 10.07
CA ALA A 174 -6.86 -2.71 10.78
C ALA A 174 -7.07 -2.50 12.29
N SER A 175 -8.30 -2.64 12.80
CA SER A 175 -8.57 -2.39 14.22
C SER A 175 -7.83 -3.37 15.11
N GLY A 176 -7.14 -2.87 16.14
CA GLY A 176 -6.50 -3.68 17.19
C GLY A 176 -7.49 -4.36 18.14
N GLU A 177 -8.76 -3.92 18.13
CA GLU A 177 -9.84 -4.50 18.92
C GLU A 177 -10.93 -5.13 18.04
N PRO A 178 -11.66 -6.16 18.54
CA PRO A 178 -12.81 -6.70 17.84
C PRO A 178 -13.85 -5.63 17.52
N PHE A 179 -14.56 -5.81 16.40
CA PHE A 179 -15.62 -4.89 15.99
C PHE A 179 -17.00 -5.47 16.27
N GLU A 180 -17.80 -4.76 17.07
CA GLU A 180 -19.16 -5.14 17.41
C GLU A 180 -20.16 -4.60 16.38
N PHE A 181 -20.89 -5.50 15.74
CA PHE A 181 -22.07 -5.21 14.93
C PHE A 181 -23.33 -5.63 15.70
N SER A 182 -24.50 -5.16 15.27
CA SER A 182 -25.78 -5.47 15.95
C SER A 182 -26.09 -6.97 16.01
N ASP A 183 -25.59 -7.76 15.08
CA ASP A 183 -25.87 -9.19 14.89
C ASP A 183 -24.67 -10.10 15.17
N ARG A 184 -23.44 -9.54 15.27
CA ARG A 184 -22.21 -10.33 15.39
C ARG A 184 -21.03 -9.51 15.88
N THR A 185 -20.04 -10.21 16.44
CA THR A 185 -18.70 -9.68 16.69
C THR A 185 -17.75 -10.15 15.59
N VAL A 186 -16.96 -9.23 15.02
CA VAL A 186 -15.87 -9.56 14.09
C VAL A 186 -14.55 -9.45 14.83
N VAL A 187 -13.84 -10.57 14.96
CA VAL A 187 -12.44 -10.58 15.40
C VAL A 187 -11.59 -10.14 14.20
N THR A 188 -11.00 -8.96 14.30
CA THR A 188 -10.35 -8.26 13.19
C THR A 188 -8.94 -8.76 12.95
N SER A 189 -8.39 -8.52 11.74
CA SER A 189 -7.00 -8.85 11.44
C SER A 189 -6.03 -8.16 12.41
N GLY A 190 -6.26 -6.90 12.77
CA GLY A 190 -5.44 -6.16 13.74
C GLY A 190 -5.48 -6.77 15.16
N THR A 191 -6.63 -7.30 15.61
CA THR A 191 -6.69 -8.08 16.87
C THR A 191 -5.92 -9.39 16.76
N LEU A 192 -6.04 -10.08 15.63
CA LEU A 192 -5.36 -11.35 15.39
C LEU A 192 -3.84 -11.20 15.22
N LEU A 193 -3.32 -9.98 15.07
CA LEU A 193 -1.91 -9.68 14.90
C LEU A 193 -1.27 -9.06 16.17
N GLN A 194 -1.99 -8.95 17.29
CA GLN A 194 -1.50 -8.22 18.49
C GLN A 194 -0.18 -8.75 19.07
N ASP A 195 0.11 -10.04 18.94
CA ASP A 195 1.38 -10.66 19.31
C ASP A 195 2.58 -10.18 18.46
N MET A 196 2.33 -9.54 17.31
CA MET A 196 3.33 -8.88 16.47
C MET A 196 3.49 -7.39 16.80
N ASN A 197 2.86 -6.91 17.88
CA ASN A 197 2.86 -5.51 18.34
C ASN A 197 2.56 -4.48 17.21
N PRO A 198 1.44 -4.61 16.47
CA PRO A 198 1.10 -3.70 15.40
C PRO A 198 0.74 -2.31 15.93
N VAL A 199 1.15 -1.28 15.20
CA VAL A 199 0.58 0.07 15.35
C VAL A 199 -0.63 0.19 14.44
N SER A 200 -1.83 0.11 15.03
CA SER A 200 -3.08 0.33 14.30
C SER A 200 -3.35 1.82 14.16
N ILE A 201 -3.45 2.30 12.92
CA ILE A 201 -3.58 3.71 12.55
C ILE A 201 -4.92 3.92 11.85
N LEU A 202 -5.79 4.75 12.43
CA LEU A 202 -7.04 5.14 11.78
C LEU A 202 -6.80 6.32 10.84
N VAL A 203 -7.00 6.12 9.54
CA VAL A 203 -7.02 7.22 8.58
C VAL A 203 -8.36 7.94 8.67
N ARG A 204 -8.30 9.18 9.18
CA ARG A 204 -9.41 10.11 9.34
C ARG A 204 -9.44 11.09 8.18
N TYR A 205 -10.61 11.63 7.92
CA TYR A 205 -10.85 12.50 6.77
C TYR A 205 -11.84 13.62 7.06
N PRO A 206 -11.74 14.75 6.32
CA PRO A 206 -12.77 15.79 6.28
C PRO A 206 -14.01 15.30 5.51
N ALA A 207 -15.00 16.17 5.34
CA ALA A 207 -16.05 15.88 4.35
C ALA A 207 -15.45 15.91 2.94
N GLY A 208 -15.98 15.10 2.04
CA GLY A 208 -15.44 14.95 0.68
C GLY A 208 -16.13 13.81 -0.06
N THR A 209 -15.39 13.11 -0.91
CA THR A 209 -15.92 12.01 -1.72
C THR A 209 -15.03 10.77 -1.70
N VAL A 210 -15.65 9.61 -1.91
CA VAL A 210 -14.96 8.33 -2.15
C VAL A 210 -15.67 7.58 -3.27
N TRP A 211 -14.95 6.71 -3.97
CA TRP A 211 -15.58 5.69 -4.81
C TRP A 211 -15.84 4.45 -3.96
N ALA A 212 -17.09 4.02 -3.83
CA ALA A 212 -17.41 2.84 -3.04
C ALA A 212 -18.64 2.12 -3.59
N CYS A 213 -18.82 0.86 -3.18
CA CYS A 213 -20.06 0.14 -3.41
C CYS A 213 -20.96 0.26 -2.17
N MET A 214 -21.93 1.19 -2.19
CA MET A 214 -22.88 1.40 -1.09
C MET A 214 -24.31 1.45 -1.62
N GLY A 215 -25.25 0.83 -0.90
CA GLY A 215 -26.67 0.86 -1.31
C GLY A 215 -26.98 0.12 -2.61
N GLY A 216 -26.09 -0.76 -3.08
CA GLY A 216 -26.27 -1.57 -4.30
C GLY A 216 -25.72 -0.94 -5.58
N SER A 217 -25.21 0.28 -5.53
CA SER A 217 -24.45 0.93 -6.61
C SER A 217 -22.97 1.04 -6.24
N CYS A 218 -22.11 1.09 -7.25
CA CYS A 218 -20.68 1.37 -7.10
C CYS A 218 -20.37 2.65 -7.87
N GLU A 219 -20.26 3.76 -7.16
CA GLU A 219 -20.16 5.10 -7.73
C GLU A 219 -19.45 6.06 -6.75
N ILE A 220 -19.39 7.33 -7.13
CA ILE A 220 -18.91 8.39 -6.25
C ILE A 220 -19.96 8.63 -5.16
N HIS A 221 -19.54 8.58 -3.91
CA HIS A 221 -20.36 8.90 -2.76
C HIS A 221 -19.79 10.09 -2.00
N GLU A 222 -20.67 11.04 -1.66
CA GLU A 222 -20.35 12.06 -0.67
C GLU A 222 -20.24 11.43 0.72
N ILE A 223 -19.18 11.79 1.43
CA ILE A 223 -18.95 11.35 2.79
C ILE A 223 -18.81 12.55 3.71
N ARG A 224 -19.36 12.37 4.92
CA ARG A 224 -19.19 13.34 6.00
C ARG A 224 -17.83 13.15 6.62
N ARG A 225 -17.37 14.21 7.28
CA ARG A 225 -16.20 14.18 8.15
C ARG A 225 -16.26 13.00 9.11
N SER A 226 -15.17 12.26 9.23
CA SER A 226 -15.00 11.23 10.25
C SER A 226 -15.21 11.83 11.67
N SER A 227 -15.75 11.04 12.60
CA SER A 227 -16.10 11.52 13.95
C SER A 227 -14.89 12.07 14.73
N GLY A 228 -15.15 12.76 15.85
CA GLY A 228 -14.13 13.38 16.72
C GLY A 228 -13.98 14.89 16.51
N SER A 229 -13.04 15.52 17.22
CA SER A 229 -12.76 16.96 17.07
C SER A 229 -12.10 17.26 15.71
N PRO A 230 -12.28 18.47 15.15
CA PRO A 230 -11.46 18.96 14.05
C PRO A 230 -9.98 18.95 14.48
N VAL A 231 -9.12 18.41 13.62
CA VAL A 231 -7.67 18.36 13.86
C VAL A 231 -6.99 18.80 12.57
N SER A 232 -5.85 19.45 12.69
CA SER A 232 -4.99 19.73 11.54
C SER A 232 -4.55 18.41 10.87
N PRO A 233 -4.27 18.41 9.56
CA PRO A 233 -3.75 17.23 8.88
C PRO A 233 -2.46 16.72 9.53
N GLY A 234 -2.29 15.40 9.62
CA GLY A 234 -1.13 14.77 10.23
C GLY A 234 -1.48 13.69 11.26
N PHE A 235 -0.45 13.09 11.85
CA PHE A 235 -0.58 12.11 12.93
C PHE A 235 -0.98 12.77 14.24
N SER A 236 -1.81 12.08 15.01
CA SER A 236 -2.16 12.42 16.39
C SER A 236 -2.28 11.16 17.23
N GLU A 237 -1.85 11.25 18.49
CA GLU A 237 -2.13 10.23 19.49
C GLU A 237 -3.64 10.12 19.73
N GLY A 238 -4.10 8.88 19.91
CA GLY A 238 -5.50 8.56 20.11
C GLY A 238 -6.34 8.56 18.84
N SER A 239 -7.55 8.04 18.98
CA SER A 239 -8.54 7.93 17.93
C SER A 239 -9.94 8.09 18.50
N PRO A 240 -10.88 8.70 17.76
CA PRO A 240 -12.30 8.75 18.14
C PRO A 240 -12.99 7.38 18.05
N ARG A 241 -12.31 6.37 17.51
CA ARG A 241 -12.79 4.98 17.38
C ARG A 241 -11.86 4.05 18.16
N GLY A 242 -12.44 3.16 18.96
CA GLY A 242 -11.71 2.09 19.65
C GLY A 242 -10.92 1.20 18.68
N GLY A 243 -9.93 0.48 19.22
CA GLY A 243 -8.99 -0.34 18.44
C GLY A 243 -7.87 0.42 17.73
N TYR A 244 -7.73 1.73 17.96
CA TYR A 244 -6.71 2.56 17.31
C TYR A 244 -5.98 3.44 18.32
N ALA A 245 -4.67 3.21 18.47
CA ALA A 245 -3.82 4.02 19.34
C ALA A 245 -3.40 5.34 18.67
N ILE A 246 -3.36 5.37 17.33
CA ILE A 246 -2.97 6.52 16.52
C ILE A 246 -4.04 6.80 15.49
N SER A 247 -4.21 8.07 15.13
CA SER A 247 -4.95 8.45 13.93
C SER A 247 -4.14 9.40 13.03
N PHE A 248 -4.45 9.39 11.74
CA PHE A 248 -3.93 10.35 10.77
C PHE A 248 -5.07 11.14 10.15
N MET A 249 -5.08 12.46 10.26
CA MET A 249 -6.07 13.30 9.58
C MET A 249 -5.58 13.64 8.17
N LEU A 250 -6.31 13.23 7.13
CA LEU A 250 -6.08 13.66 5.76
C LEU A 250 -6.43 15.14 5.56
N PRO A 251 -5.75 15.85 4.64
CA PRO A 251 -6.10 17.23 4.28
C PRO A 251 -7.38 17.33 3.44
N SER A 252 -7.66 16.30 2.63
CA SER A 252 -8.82 16.16 1.76
C SER A 252 -9.17 14.68 1.61
N ILE A 253 -10.35 14.39 1.07
CA ILE A 253 -10.70 13.05 0.62
C ILE A 253 -11.49 13.16 -0.67
N THR A 254 -10.98 12.54 -1.73
CA THR A 254 -11.54 12.61 -3.07
C THR A 254 -11.66 11.22 -3.67
N ALA A 255 -12.74 10.99 -4.41
CA ALA A 255 -13.03 9.70 -5.00
C ALA A 255 -12.00 9.29 -6.06
N SER A 256 -11.50 8.06 -5.95
CA SER A 256 -10.67 7.41 -6.97
C SER A 256 -11.46 6.31 -7.69
N PRO A 257 -11.89 6.53 -8.96
CA PRO A 257 -12.64 5.53 -9.72
C PRO A 257 -11.78 4.30 -10.05
N PRO A 258 -12.38 3.21 -10.57
CA PRO A 258 -11.65 1.99 -10.93
C PRO A 258 -10.52 2.27 -11.93
N ALA A 259 -9.36 1.62 -11.74
CA ALA A 259 -8.17 1.84 -12.58
C ALA A 259 -8.40 1.52 -14.06
N VAL A 260 -9.29 0.57 -14.32
CA VAL A 260 -9.62 0.10 -15.68
C VAL A 260 -10.47 1.08 -16.47
N ASP A 261 -11.11 2.04 -15.81
CA ASP A 261 -11.93 3.07 -16.46
C ASP A 261 -11.10 4.31 -16.85
N GLN A 262 -9.81 4.31 -16.54
CA GLN A 262 -8.84 5.35 -16.87
C GLN A 262 -7.88 4.92 -17.99
N GLN A 263 -8.23 3.87 -18.75
CA GLN A 263 -7.49 3.38 -19.91
C GLN A 263 -7.88 4.14 -21.18
#